data_AF-A0A934M3F4-F1
#
_entry.id   AF-A0A934M3F4-F1
#
_cell.length_a   1.000
_cell.length_b   1.000
_cell.length_c   1.000
_cell.angle_alpha   90.00
_cell.angle_beta   90.00
_cell.angle_gamma   90.00
#
_symmetry.space_group_name_H-M   'P 1'
#
loop_
_entity.id
_entity.type
_entity.pdbx_description
1 polymer ?
#
loop_
_entity_poly.entity_id
_entity_poly.type
_entity_poly.pdbx_seq_one_letter_code
_entity_poly.pdbx_strand_id
1 'polypeptide(L)'
;MRYAIVVFWVVLALIAAGITYVRLAPSELGRWHRMPEFQSDSDFENGVNRILKTGPDGLAGLAAVAKAGPRTRLLAGSPAHGMMTWITRTKWIGFPDYTTAVQEGDMLRIHARSRFGKSDLRVNRVRVDGWISQLKPQQNGAGSS
;
A
#
# COMPACT_ATOMS: atom_id res chain seq x y z
N MET A 1 -13.46 -23.13 -38.11
CA MET A 1 -12.22 -22.32 -38.09
C MET A 1 -12.47 -20.82 -37.96
N ARG A 2 -13.25 -20.16 -38.84
CA ARG A 2 -13.50 -18.70 -38.78
C ARG A 2 -14.06 -18.20 -37.43
N TYR A 3 -15.04 -18.89 -36.86
CA TYR A 3 -15.62 -18.50 -35.57
C TYR A 3 -14.64 -18.65 -34.40
N ALA A 4 -13.77 -19.67 -34.40
CA ALA A 4 -12.75 -19.83 -33.37
C ALA A 4 -11.73 -18.69 -33.40
N ILE A 5 -11.34 -18.23 -34.59
CA ILE A 5 -10.45 -17.08 -34.77
C ILE A 5 -11.13 -15.78 -34.29
N VAL A 6 -12.41 -15.57 -34.62
CA VAL A 6 -13.17 -14.40 -34.15
C VAL A 6 -13.31 -14.41 -32.62
N VAL A 7 -13.68 -15.54 -32.03
CA VAL A 7 -13.79 -15.68 -30.57
C VAL A 7 -12.44 -15.41 -29.89
N PHE A 8 -11.34 -15.93 -30.44
CA PHE A 8 -9.99 -15.67 -29.94
C PHE A 8 -9.67 -14.17 -29.90
N TRP A 9 -9.91 -13.45 -31.01
CA TRP A 9 -9.65 -12.01 -31.07
C TRP A 9 -10.56 -11.19 -30.16
N VAL A 10 -11.82 -11.58 -30.01
CA VAL A 10 -12.76 -10.93 -29.07
C VAL A 10 -12.27 -11.08 -27.63
N VAL A 11 -11.86 -12.29 -27.23
CA VAL A 11 -11.31 -12.54 -25.88
C VAL A 11 -10.05 -11.69 -25.66
N LEU A 12 -9.16 -11.62 -26.65
CA LEU A 12 -7.93 -10.84 -26.56
C LEU A 12 -8.21 -9.33 -26.44
N ALA A 13 -9.19 -8.81 -27.19
CA ALA A 13 -9.63 -7.42 -27.09
C ALA A 13 -10.23 -7.10 -25.70
N LEU A 14 -11.04 -8.01 -25.14
CA LEU A 14 -11.60 -7.85 -23.80
C LEU A 14 -10.51 -7.83 -22.71
N ILE A 15 -9.50 -8.69 -22.83
CA ILE A 15 -8.34 -8.69 -21.92
C ILE A 15 -7.58 -7.36 -22.02
N ALA A 16 -7.30 -6.89 -23.24
CA ALA A 16 -6.60 -5.62 -23.46
C ALA A 16 -7.38 -4.41 -22.90
N ALA A 17 -8.70 -4.39 -23.09
CA ALA A 17 -9.58 -3.36 -22.52
C ALA A 17 -9.55 -3.39 -20.98
N GLY A 18 -9.61 -4.58 -20.37
CA GLY A 18 -9.51 -4.75 -18.92
C GLY A 18 -8.19 -4.24 -18.34
N ILE A 19 -7.06 -4.56 -18.99
CA ILE A 19 -5.73 -4.06 -18.57
C ILE A 19 -5.67 -2.54 -18.69
N THR A 20 -6.17 -1.99 -19.80
CA THR A 20 -6.21 -0.53 -20.03
C THR A 20 -7.02 0.17 -18.95
N TYR A 21 -8.18 -0.37 -18.61
CA TYR A 21 -9.02 0.13 -17.53
C TYR A 21 -8.26 0.16 -16.19
N VAL A 22 -7.59 -0.94 -15.79
CA VAL A 22 -6.83 -1.01 -14.53
C VAL A 22 -5.70 0.03 -14.48
N ARG A 23 -5.04 0.28 -15.62
CA ARG A 23 -3.92 1.24 -15.71
C ARG A 23 -4.38 2.68 -15.67
N LEU A 24 -5.47 3.00 -16.37
CA LEU A 24 -5.98 4.37 -16.51
C LEU A 24 -6.97 4.76 -15.41
N ALA A 25 -7.48 3.80 -14.62
CA ALA A 25 -8.44 4.08 -13.57
C ALA A 25 -7.88 5.11 -12.57
N PRO A 26 -8.50 6.30 -12.44
CA PRO A 26 -8.03 7.35 -11.54
C PRO A 26 -7.94 6.87 -10.09
N SER A 27 -6.97 7.44 -9.37
CA SER A 27 -6.81 7.23 -7.92
C SER A 27 -7.37 8.45 -7.18
N GLU A 28 -8.62 8.36 -6.75
CA GLU A 28 -9.29 9.46 -6.05
C GLU A 28 -8.77 9.65 -4.62
N LEU A 29 -8.25 10.84 -4.32
CA LEU A 29 -7.68 11.15 -3.00
C LEU A 29 -8.68 10.96 -1.88
N GLY A 30 -9.92 11.45 -2.06
CA GLY A 30 -10.98 11.33 -1.06
C GLY A 30 -11.35 9.89 -0.71
N ARG A 31 -11.00 8.91 -1.54
CA ARG A 31 -11.25 7.49 -1.27
C ARG A 31 -10.06 6.81 -0.59
N TRP A 32 -8.84 7.15 -1.01
CA TRP A 32 -7.64 6.39 -0.65
C TRP A 32 -6.80 7.06 0.45
N HIS A 33 -6.84 8.38 0.56
CA HIS A 33 -6.16 9.13 1.60
C HIS A 33 -7.05 9.28 2.85
N ARG A 34 -7.42 8.14 3.44
CA ARG A 34 -8.16 8.02 4.71
C ARG A 34 -7.59 6.89 5.54
N MET A 35 -7.60 7.06 6.87
CA MET A 35 -7.22 6.03 7.83
C MET A 35 -8.51 5.49 8.49
N PRO A 36 -8.82 4.19 8.36
CA PRO A 36 -9.92 3.60 9.11
C PRO A 36 -9.58 3.50 10.60
N GLU A 37 -10.60 3.40 11.44
CA GLU A 37 -10.39 3.12 12.86
C GLU A 37 -10.09 1.64 13.09
N PHE A 38 -8.97 1.33 13.75
CA PHE A 38 -8.62 -0.02 14.21
C PHE A 38 -7.73 0.06 15.45
N GLN A 39 -7.94 -0.82 16.43
CA GLN A 39 -7.26 -0.74 17.73
C GLN A 39 -6.09 -1.72 17.88
N SER A 40 -5.94 -2.65 16.96
CA SER A 40 -4.88 -3.66 16.99
C SER A 40 -4.37 -3.97 15.59
N ASP A 41 -3.22 -4.63 15.53
CA ASP A 41 -2.74 -5.26 14.32
C ASP A 41 -3.77 -6.28 13.82
N SER A 42 -3.93 -6.35 12.50
CA SER A 42 -4.77 -7.36 11.87
C SER A 42 -4.33 -7.67 10.45
N ASP A 43 -4.48 -8.92 10.07
CA ASP A 43 -4.34 -9.40 8.69
C ASP A 43 -5.74 -9.75 8.18
N PHE A 44 -6.08 -9.33 6.97
CA PHE A 44 -7.34 -9.65 6.33
C PHE A 44 -7.12 -9.98 4.85
N GLU A 45 -8.13 -10.55 4.17
CA GLU A 45 -7.91 -11.23 2.89
C GLU A 45 -7.22 -10.36 1.83
N ASN A 46 -7.52 -9.07 1.79
CA ASN A 46 -7.00 -8.11 0.80
C ASN A 46 -6.10 -7.02 1.41
N GLY A 47 -5.57 -7.21 2.62
CA GLY A 47 -4.77 -6.16 3.26
C GLY A 47 -4.32 -6.44 4.70
N VAL A 48 -3.83 -5.37 5.32
CA VAL A 48 -3.17 -5.43 6.62
C VAL A 48 -3.28 -4.10 7.37
N ASN A 49 -3.42 -4.20 8.70
CA ASN A 49 -3.30 -3.09 9.65
C ASN A 49 -2.12 -3.35 10.59
N ARG A 50 -1.35 -2.29 10.86
CA ARG A 50 -0.24 -2.30 11.82
C ARG A 50 -0.25 -1.05 12.69
N ILE A 51 0.13 -1.19 13.95
CA ILE A 51 0.34 -0.13 14.91
C ILE A 51 1.73 -0.33 15.53
N LEU A 52 2.60 0.67 15.39
CA LEU A 52 3.98 0.58 15.84
C LEU A 52 4.33 1.76 16.73
N LYS A 53 5.11 1.51 17.79
CA LYS A 53 5.77 2.59 18.53
C LYS A 53 7.11 2.89 17.84
N THR A 54 7.19 4.02 17.16
CA THR A 54 8.33 4.41 16.31
C THR A 54 8.97 5.72 16.74
N GLY A 55 8.44 6.38 17.76
CA GLY A 55 8.74 7.78 18.06
C GLY A 55 8.14 8.73 17.02
N PRO A 56 8.44 10.04 17.11
CA PRO A 56 7.78 11.08 16.31
C PRO A 56 8.09 11.01 14.82
N ASP A 57 9.21 10.38 14.44
CA ASP A 57 9.71 10.35 13.06
C ASP A 57 9.33 9.10 12.27
N GLY A 58 8.44 8.25 12.81
CA GLY A 58 8.04 6.98 12.19
C GLY A 58 7.56 7.13 10.75
N LEU A 59 6.70 8.11 10.50
CA LEU A 59 6.13 8.39 9.18
C LEU A 59 7.19 8.87 8.18
N ALA A 60 8.14 9.70 8.63
CA ALA A 60 9.25 10.16 7.79
C ALA A 60 10.18 8.99 7.42
N GLY A 61 10.49 8.12 8.39
CA GLY A 61 11.25 6.89 8.17
C GLY A 61 10.54 5.95 7.18
N LEU A 62 9.24 5.72 7.38
CA LEU A 62 8.45 4.88 6.48
C LEU A 62 8.38 5.48 5.07
N ALA A 63 8.26 6.80 4.94
CA ALA A 63 8.26 7.48 3.65
C ALA A 63 9.56 7.28 2.87
N ALA A 64 10.71 7.31 3.56
CA ALA A 64 12.01 7.05 2.95
C ALA A 64 12.10 5.60 2.41
N VAL A 65 11.65 4.62 3.21
CA VAL A 65 11.62 3.20 2.80
C VAL A 65 10.65 2.98 1.64
N ALA A 66 9.44 3.54 1.71
CA ALA A 66 8.43 3.44 0.66
C ALA A 66 8.92 4.03 -0.67
N LYS A 67 9.67 5.15 -0.63
CA LYS A 67 10.25 5.81 -1.81
C LYS A 67 11.29 4.93 -2.53
N ALA A 68 12.04 4.10 -1.79
CA ALA A 68 12.96 3.13 -2.37
C ALA A 68 12.26 1.89 -2.94
N GLY A 69 10.98 1.69 -2.62
CA GLY A 69 10.20 0.53 -3.04
C GLY A 69 9.90 0.52 -4.56
N PRO A 70 9.98 -0.64 -5.22
CA PRO A 70 9.71 -0.75 -6.65
C PRO A 70 8.24 -0.48 -6.96
N ARG A 71 7.97 0.35 -7.98
CA ARG A 71 6.61 0.71 -8.45
C ARG A 71 5.74 1.36 -7.36
N THR A 72 6.36 1.91 -6.33
CA THR A 72 5.71 2.69 -5.27
C THR A 72 5.82 4.17 -5.59
N ARG A 73 4.72 4.91 -5.48
CA ARG A 73 4.69 6.37 -5.63
C ARG A 73 3.87 7.00 -4.52
N LEU A 74 4.24 8.21 -4.12
CA LEU A 74 3.40 9.02 -3.24
C LEU A 74 2.11 9.40 -3.98
N LEU A 75 0.96 9.13 -3.36
CA LEU A 75 -0.34 9.54 -3.85
C LEU A 75 -0.77 10.87 -3.21
N ALA A 76 -0.60 11.01 -1.90
CA ALA A 76 -0.99 12.21 -1.16
C ALA A 76 -0.30 12.30 0.21
N GLY A 77 -0.28 13.51 0.76
CA GLY A 77 0.18 13.80 2.10
C GLY A 77 1.68 14.06 2.21
N SER A 78 2.12 14.27 3.44
CA SER A 78 3.53 14.54 3.78
C SER A 78 3.76 14.28 5.27
N PRO A 79 5.02 14.10 5.73
CA PRO A 79 5.30 13.93 7.16
C PRO A 79 4.78 15.09 8.01
N ALA A 80 4.90 16.33 7.52
CA ALA A 80 4.44 17.54 8.21
C ALA A 80 2.92 17.58 8.46
N HIS A 81 2.14 16.94 7.58
CA HIS A 81 0.69 16.83 7.73
C HIS A 81 0.26 15.57 8.52
N GLY A 82 1.22 14.80 9.05
CA GLY A 82 0.96 13.63 9.89
C GLY A 82 0.36 12.42 9.16
N MET A 83 0.17 12.49 7.84
CA MET A 83 -0.45 11.42 7.06
C MET A 83 0.11 11.35 5.65
N MET A 84 0.35 10.13 5.16
CA MET A 84 0.79 9.87 3.79
C MET A 84 0.09 8.65 3.22
N THR A 85 -0.19 8.67 1.91
CA THR A 85 -0.68 7.51 1.18
C THR A 85 0.19 7.25 -0.02
N TRP A 86 0.59 6.00 -0.22
CA TRP A 86 1.32 5.54 -1.40
C TRP A 86 0.46 4.60 -2.23
N ILE A 87 0.76 4.58 -3.53
CA ILE A 87 0.24 3.60 -4.49
C ILE A 87 1.39 2.69 -4.93
N THR A 88 1.22 1.38 -4.79
CA THR A 88 2.14 0.36 -5.32
C THR A 88 1.44 -0.43 -6.40
N ARG A 89 1.98 -0.50 -7.61
CA ARG A 89 1.36 -1.22 -8.73
C ARG A 89 2.03 -2.56 -9.00
N THR A 90 1.28 -3.62 -9.31
CA THR A 90 1.86 -4.94 -9.70
C THR A 90 2.66 -4.87 -11.00
N LYS A 91 3.60 -5.81 -11.23
CA LYS A 91 4.60 -5.72 -12.32
C LYS A 91 3.96 -5.82 -13.70
N TRP A 92 3.09 -6.81 -13.88
CA TRP A 92 2.58 -7.18 -15.19
C TRP A 92 1.30 -6.42 -15.55
N ILE A 93 0.30 -6.50 -14.67
CA ILE A 93 -1.03 -5.94 -14.92
C ILE A 93 -1.12 -4.48 -14.44
N GLY A 94 -0.42 -4.14 -13.36
CA GLY A 94 -0.45 -2.80 -12.79
C GLY A 94 -1.61 -2.58 -11.82
N PHE A 95 -2.14 -3.66 -11.22
CA PHE A 95 -3.12 -3.58 -10.15
C PHE A 95 -2.59 -2.70 -9.02
N PRO A 96 -3.33 -1.65 -8.62
CA PRO A 96 -2.89 -0.75 -7.57
C PRO A 96 -3.27 -1.27 -6.19
N ASP A 97 -2.29 -1.26 -5.31
CA ASP A 97 -2.43 -1.40 -3.87
C ASP A 97 -2.15 -0.05 -3.22
N TYR A 98 -2.86 0.27 -2.14
CA TYR A 98 -2.69 1.52 -1.43
C TYR A 98 -2.24 1.27 0.00
N THR A 99 -1.18 1.96 0.42
CA THR A 99 -0.72 1.98 1.80
C THR A 99 -0.92 3.38 2.35
N THR A 100 -1.72 3.53 3.40
CA THR A 100 -1.90 4.78 4.13
C THR A 100 -1.21 4.65 5.47
N ALA A 101 -0.44 5.66 5.87
CA ALA A 101 0.16 5.73 7.20
C ALA A 101 -0.15 7.07 7.86
N VAL A 102 -0.38 7.04 9.17
CA VAL A 102 -0.63 8.21 10.01
C VAL A 102 0.33 8.17 11.21
N GLN A 103 0.90 9.33 11.54
CA GLN A 103 1.68 9.54 12.76
C GLN A 103 0.79 10.15 13.84
N GLU A 104 0.73 9.51 15.00
CA GLU A 104 0.00 9.96 16.20
C GLU A 104 0.97 9.99 17.39
N GLY A 105 1.61 11.13 17.65
CA GLY A 105 2.67 11.23 18.65
C GLY A 105 3.82 10.26 18.32
N ASP A 106 4.08 9.31 19.21
CA ASP A 106 5.11 8.27 19.01
C ASP A 106 4.63 7.04 18.23
N MET A 107 3.33 7.00 17.88
CA MET A 107 2.70 5.86 17.24
C MET A 107 2.58 6.06 15.73
N LEU A 108 2.99 5.05 14.97
CA LEU A 108 2.78 4.96 13.53
C LEU A 108 1.72 3.91 13.23
N ARG A 109 0.62 4.32 12.61
CA ARG A 109 -0.45 3.44 12.15
C ARG A 109 -0.36 3.26 10.65
N ILE A 110 -0.51 2.03 10.17
CA ILE A 110 -0.39 1.68 8.76
C ILE A 110 -1.60 0.84 8.35
N HIS A 111 -2.25 1.23 7.26
CA HIS A 111 -3.34 0.51 6.62
C HIS A 111 -3.01 0.28 5.15
N ALA A 112 -2.74 -0.97 4.76
CA ALA A 112 -2.49 -1.33 3.37
C ALA A 112 -3.55 -2.28 2.83
N ARG A 113 -3.98 -2.03 1.59
CA ARG A 113 -5.06 -2.81 0.95
C ARG A 113 -5.01 -2.75 -0.56
N SER A 114 -5.44 -3.83 -1.21
CA SER A 114 -5.60 -3.88 -2.67
C SER A 114 -6.86 -3.17 -3.13
N ARG A 115 -6.79 -2.49 -4.28
CA ARG A 115 -7.98 -1.88 -4.90
C ARG A 115 -8.97 -2.89 -5.44
N PHE A 116 -8.44 -3.98 -5.99
CA PHE A 116 -9.20 -4.98 -6.73
C PHE A 116 -8.95 -6.37 -6.14
N GLY A 117 -9.95 -7.24 -6.31
CA GLY A 117 -9.89 -8.61 -5.82
C GLY A 117 -10.32 -8.75 -4.36
N LYS A 118 -10.71 -9.98 -4.01
CA LYS A 118 -11.07 -10.35 -2.63
C LYS A 118 -9.84 -10.70 -1.80
N SER A 119 -8.79 -11.19 -2.45
CA SER A 119 -7.52 -11.50 -1.78
C SER A 119 -6.33 -10.97 -2.56
N ASP A 120 -5.31 -10.54 -1.82
CA ASP A 120 -4.02 -10.07 -2.33
C ASP A 120 -2.90 -11.12 -2.20
N LEU A 121 -3.24 -12.36 -1.79
CA LEU A 121 -2.28 -13.42 -1.46
C LEU A 121 -1.20 -12.97 -0.47
N ARG A 122 -1.56 -12.10 0.49
CA ARG A 122 -0.70 -11.51 1.53
C ARG A 122 0.39 -10.59 1.00
N VAL A 123 0.31 -10.13 -0.26
CA VAL A 123 1.31 -9.24 -0.86
C VAL A 123 1.43 -7.92 -0.10
N ASN A 124 0.32 -7.32 0.37
CA ASN A 124 0.37 -6.09 1.15
C ASN A 124 1.03 -6.31 2.51
N ARG A 125 0.73 -7.43 3.17
CA ARG A 125 1.38 -7.81 4.43
C ARG A 125 2.89 -7.91 4.24
N VAL A 126 3.35 -8.74 3.31
CA VAL A 126 4.79 -8.95 3.07
C VAL A 126 5.51 -7.63 2.79
N ARG A 127 4.86 -6.74 2.03
CA ARG A 127 5.41 -5.42 1.75
C ARG A 127 5.50 -4.54 2.99
N VAL A 128 4.42 -4.42 3.76
CA VAL A 128 4.38 -3.58 4.96
C VAL A 128 5.34 -4.11 6.02
N ASP A 129 5.33 -5.41 6.29
CA ASP A 129 6.25 -6.05 7.23
C ASP A 129 7.72 -5.83 6.79
N GLY A 130 7.99 -5.91 5.48
CA GLY A 130 9.31 -5.60 4.91
C GLY A 130 9.70 -4.12 4.97
N TRP A 131 8.74 -3.19 4.97
CA TRP A 131 9.02 -1.77 5.21
C TRP A 131 9.32 -1.52 6.68
N ILE A 132 8.53 -2.12 7.57
CA ILE A 132 8.68 -2.05 9.02
C ILE A 132 10.05 -2.57 9.44
N SER A 133 10.52 -3.68 8.88
CA SER A 133 11.83 -4.25 9.24
C SER A 133 13.02 -3.36 8.89
N GLN A 134 12.83 -2.39 7.99
CA GLN A 134 13.83 -1.39 7.60
C GLN A 134 13.75 -0.11 8.45
N LEU A 135 12.69 0.05 9.25
CA LEU A 135 12.64 1.12 10.24
C LEU A 135 13.67 0.81 11.32
N LYS A 136 14.58 1.75 11.57
CA LYS A 136 15.52 1.62 12.68
C LYS A 136 14.71 1.56 13.99
N PRO A 137 14.93 0.57 14.88
CA PRO A 137 14.38 0.62 16.22
C PRO A 137 14.89 1.89 16.90
N GLN A 138 13.98 2.71 17.45
CA GLN A 138 14.41 3.77 18.36
C GLN A 138 14.89 3.10 19.64
N GLN A 139 16.22 3.03 19.81
CA GLN A 139 16.83 2.72 21.09
C GLN A 139 16.61 3.90 22.04
N ASN A 140 15.53 3.85 22.81
CA ASN A 140 15.35 4.75 23.95
C ASN A 140 15.76 4.01 25.23
N GLY A 141 17.01 4.27 25.64
CA GLY A 141 17.51 4.29 27.01
C GLY A 141 17.05 3.20 27.98
N ALA A 142 17.70 2.04 27.94
CA ALA A 142 18.03 1.37 29.20
C ALA A 142 19.20 2.17 29.82
N GLY A 143 18.85 3.11 30.69
CA GLY A 143 19.82 3.80 31.53
C GLY A 143 20.57 2.76 32.35
N SER A 144 21.88 2.73 32.18
CA SER A 144 22.81 2.38 33.23
C SER A 144 22.54 3.25 34.45
N SER A 145 21.97 2.67 35.50
CA SER A 145 22.10 3.06 36.91
C SER A 145 21.70 1.87 37.76
#